data_AF-A0A450XD79-F1
#
_entry.id   AF-A0A450XD79-F1
#
_cell.length_a   1.000
_cell.length_b   1.000
_cell.length_c   1.000
_cell.angle_alpha   90.00
_cell.angle_beta   90.00
_cell.angle_gamma   90.00
#
_symmetry.space_group_name_H-M   'P 1'
#
loop_
_entity.id
_entity.type
_entity.pdbx_description
1 polymer ?
#
loop_
_entity_poly.entity_id
_entity_poly.type
_entity_poly.pdbx_seq_one_letter_code
_entity_poly.pdbx_strand_id
1 'polypeptide(L)'
;KRKSTYGFKGHLNVDEDGFIKKTDFSSGNVHDSQYFEGLLTGNEEAAYADSAYQSKAHDSLLEDQGIDNRLIKRAYRNRPLTQEEKE
;
A
#
# COMPACT_ATOMS: atom_id res chain seq x y z
N LYS A 1 15.31 16.14 -24.03
CA LYS A 1 14.91 14.77 -24.45
C LYS A 1 14.15 14.12 -23.31
N ARG A 2 12.90 13.67 -23.52
CA ARG A 2 12.17 12.87 -22.52
C ARG A 2 12.86 11.51 -22.43
N LYS A 3 13.36 11.13 -21.24
CA LYS A 3 13.79 9.75 -20.98
C LYS A 3 12.54 8.93 -20.76
N SER A 4 12.24 8.01 -21.67
CA SER A 4 11.22 6.98 -21.43
C SER A 4 11.88 5.85 -20.65
N THR A 5 11.37 5.58 -19.45
CA THR A 5 11.79 4.47 -18.61
C THR A 5 10.80 3.33 -18.82
N TYR A 6 11.32 2.14 -19.13
CA TYR A 6 10.52 0.92 -19.29
C TYR A 6 10.94 -0.05 -18.19
N GLY A 7 9.97 -0.73 -17.59
CA GLY A 7 10.21 -1.67 -16.51
C GLY A 7 8.91 -2.28 -16.02
N PHE A 8 9.05 -3.25 -15.13
CA PHE A 8 7.96 -3.90 -14.40
C PHE A 8 8.07 -3.55 -12.92
N LYS A 9 6.94 -3.58 -12.22
CA LYS A 9 6.87 -3.48 -10.77
C LYS A 9 6.38 -4.80 -10.21
N GLY A 10 7.01 -5.25 -9.13
CA GLY A 10 6.52 -6.37 -8.33
C GLY A 10 5.87 -5.84 -7.07
N HIS A 11 4.64 -6.27 -6.82
CA HIS A 11 3.90 -6.03 -5.60
C HIS A 11 3.91 -7.32 -4.79
N LEU A 12 4.35 -7.27 -3.53
CA LEU A 12 4.48 -8.46 -2.68
C LEU A 12 3.74 -8.24 -1.36
N ASN A 13 2.93 -9.21 -0.97
CA ASN A 13 2.45 -9.37 0.39
C ASN A 13 3.36 -10.37 1.10
N VAL A 14 4.00 -9.92 2.16
CA VAL A 14 5.00 -10.66 2.91
C VAL A 14 4.61 -10.64 4.38
N ASP A 15 4.76 -11.80 5.00
CA ASP A 15 4.63 -12.02 6.43
C ASP A 15 5.79 -11.41 7.25
N GLU A 16 5.64 -11.32 8.57
CA GLU A 16 6.71 -10.89 9.49
C GLU A 16 7.95 -11.81 9.42
N ASP A 17 7.77 -13.11 9.18
CA ASP A 17 8.88 -14.07 9.01
C ASP A 17 9.52 -14.02 7.61
N GLY A 18 9.05 -13.12 6.73
CA GLY A 18 9.54 -13.00 5.36
C GLY A 18 8.90 -13.98 4.38
N PHE A 19 7.84 -14.70 4.79
CA PHE A 19 7.10 -15.59 3.89
C PHE A 19 6.24 -14.80 2.91
N ILE A 20 6.44 -15.04 1.61
CA ILE A 20 5.68 -14.37 0.55
C ILE A 20 4.31 -15.04 0.43
N LYS A 21 3.26 -14.34 0.88
CA LYS A 21 1.86 -14.81 0.83
C LYS A 21 1.26 -14.63 -0.56
N LYS A 22 1.56 -13.50 -1.22
CA LYS A 22 1.01 -13.17 -2.53
C LYS A 22 1.96 -12.27 -3.31
N THR A 23 1.97 -12.42 -4.63
CA THR A 23 2.70 -11.53 -5.54
C THR A 23 1.83 -11.15 -6.71
N ASP A 24 2.01 -9.91 -7.17
CA ASP A 24 1.42 -9.41 -8.40
C ASP A 24 2.46 -8.58 -9.17
N PHE A 25 2.34 -8.54 -10.50
CA PHE A 25 3.31 -7.87 -11.36
C PHE A 25 2.59 -6.96 -12.34
N SER A 26 3.01 -5.69 -12.35
CA SER A 26 2.44 -4.68 -13.23
C SER A 26 3.47 -4.13 -14.19
N SER A 27 2.98 -3.53 -15.28
CA SER A 27 3.80 -2.61 -16.06
C SER A 27 4.22 -1.43 -15.19
N GLY A 28 5.43 -0.92 -15.39
CA GLY A 28 6.01 0.13 -14.55
C GLY A 28 5.31 1.49 -14.60
N ASN A 29 4.37 1.67 -15.54
CA ASN A 29 3.52 2.85 -15.65
C ASN A 29 2.27 2.80 -14.75
N VAL A 30 1.93 1.64 -14.18
CA VAL A 30 0.72 1.50 -13.35
C VAL A 30 0.97 2.07 -11.95
N HIS A 31 -0.07 2.72 -11.42
CA HIS A 31 -0.05 3.28 -10.08
C HIS A 31 -0.21 2.19 -9.04
N ASP A 32 0.61 2.26 -8.00
CA ASP A 32 0.78 1.17 -7.02
C ASP A 32 -0.53 0.88 -6.25
N SER A 33 -1.37 1.91 -6.06
CA SER A 33 -2.67 1.76 -5.39
C SER A 33 -3.62 0.76 -6.06
N GLN A 34 -3.48 0.48 -7.36
CA GLN A 34 -4.40 -0.42 -8.09
C GLN A 34 -4.24 -1.89 -7.68
N TYR A 35 -3.11 -2.26 -7.09
CA TYR A 35 -2.80 -3.65 -6.75
C TYR A 35 -2.94 -3.93 -5.26
N PHE A 36 -3.23 -2.93 -4.43
CA PHE A 36 -3.30 -3.08 -2.97
C PHE A 36 -4.36 -4.09 -2.53
N GLU A 37 -5.60 -3.90 -3.00
CA GLU A 37 -6.74 -4.74 -2.64
C GLU A 37 -6.51 -6.19 -3.06
N GLY A 38 -5.87 -6.38 -4.22
CA GLY A 38 -5.51 -7.68 -4.75
C GLY A 38 -4.42 -8.38 -3.94
N LEU A 39 -3.60 -7.68 -3.16
CA LEU A 39 -2.54 -8.31 -2.36
C LEU A 39 -3.04 -8.85 -1.02
N LEU A 40 -4.10 -8.26 -0.48
CA LEU A 40 -4.66 -8.66 0.81
C LEU A 40 -5.31 -10.05 0.71
N THR A 41 -5.08 -10.85 1.75
CA THR A 41 -5.68 -12.19 1.88
C THR A 41 -6.92 -12.18 2.76
N GLY A 42 -7.13 -11.10 3.55
CA GLY A 42 -8.26 -10.94 4.45
C GLY A 42 -8.05 -11.63 5.81
N ASN A 43 -6.87 -12.17 6.06
CA ASN A 43 -6.52 -12.87 7.32
C ASN A 43 -5.36 -12.18 8.05
N GLU A 44 -4.98 -10.98 7.59
CA GLU A 44 -3.98 -10.14 8.22
C GLU A 44 -4.56 -9.41 9.42
N GLU A 45 -3.84 -9.37 10.54
CA GLU A 45 -4.26 -8.55 11.69
C GLU A 45 -4.03 -7.05 11.44
N ALA A 46 -2.97 -6.71 10.69
CA ALA A 46 -2.60 -5.36 10.34
C ALA A 46 -1.95 -5.28 8.95
N ALA A 47 -2.19 -4.18 8.23
CA ALA A 47 -1.59 -3.91 6.94
C ALA A 47 -0.54 -2.79 7.04
N TYR A 48 0.72 -3.14 6.82
CA TYR A 48 1.84 -2.22 6.76
C TYR A 48 2.23 -1.95 5.30
N ALA A 49 2.11 -0.70 4.86
CA ALA A 49 2.51 -0.31 3.51
C ALA A 49 2.91 1.18 3.43
N ASP A 50 3.58 1.54 2.34
CA ASP A 50 3.96 2.93 2.07
C ASP A 50 2.75 3.83 1.81
N SER A 51 2.93 5.13 2.03
CA SER A 51 1.95 6.17 1.74
C SER A 51 1.41 6.20 0.32
N ALA A 52 2.13 5.65 -0.67
CA ALA A 52 1.62 5.50 -2.04
C ALA A 52 0.37 4.59 -2.12
N TYR A 53 0.20 3.69 -1.16
CA TYR A 53 -0.98 2.83 -1.01
C TYR A 53 -2.06 3.48 -0.15
N GLN A 54 -1.85 4.68 0.40
CA GLN A 54 -2.87 5.38 1.17
C GLN A 54 -3.98 5.88 0.24
N SER A 55 -5.21 5.39 0.44
CA SER A 55 -6.41 5.94 -0.20
C SER A 55 -7.62 5.80 0.71
N LYS A 56 -8.66 6.62 0.51
CA LYS A 56 -9.92 6.46 1.26
C LYS A 56 -10.60 5.12 0.98
N ALA A 57 -10.49 4.61 -0.24
CA ALA A 57 -11.06 3.32 -0.61
C ALA A 57 -10.37 2.17 0.16
N HIS A 58 -9.04 2.23 0.29
CA HIS A 58 -8.29 1.22 1.03
C HIS A 58 -8.52 1.30 2.54
N ASP A 59 -8.70 2.51 3.08
CA ASP A 59 -9.06 2.70 4.49
C ASP A 59 -10.39 2.01 4.81
N SER A 60 -11.42 2.23 3.99
CA SER A 60 -12.71 1.55 4.12
C SER A 60 -12.63 0.04 3.90
N LEU A 61 -11.79 -0.42 2.96
CA LEU A 61 -11.61 -1.84 2.71
C LEU A 61 -10.94 -2.56 3.89
N LEU A 62 -9.92 -1.94 4.49
CA LEU A 62 -9.26 -2.50 5.68
C LEU A 62 -10.22 -2.54 6.87
N GLU A 63 -11.03 -1.49 7.05
CA GLU A 63 -12.05 -1.47 8.10
C GLU A 63 -13.13 -2.56 7.90
N ASP A 64 -13.62 -2.75 6.67
CA ASP A 64 -14.60 -3.80 6.33
C ASP A 64 -14.05 -5.21 6.58
N GLN A 65 -12.75 -5.41 6.30
CA GLN A 65 -12.06 -6.67 6.55
C GLN A 65 -11.58 -6.85 8.00
N GLY A 66 -11.74 -5.83 8.86
CA GLY A 66 -11.27 -5.87 10.25
C GLY A 66 -9.75 -5.86 10.40
N ILE A 67 -9.03 -5.34 9.41
CA ILE A 67 -7.56 -5.27 9.36
C ILE A 67 -7.12 -3.89 9.90
N ASP A 68 -6.18 -3.86 10.85
CA ASP A 68 -5.62 -2.61 11.38
C ASP A 68 -4.84 -1.86 10.27
N ASN A 69 -5.25 -0.62 9.98
CA ASN A 69 -4.61 0.23 8.99
C ASN A 69 -3.34 0.88 9.55
N ARG A 70 -2.20 0.25 9.29
CA ARG A 70 -0.85 0.74 9.62
C ARG A 70 -0.09 1.30 8.42
N LEU A 71 -0.81 1.82 7.43
CA LEU A 71 -0.17 2.49 6.29
C LEU A 71 0.47 3.81 6.71
N ILE A 72 1.68 4.06 6.20
CA ILE A 72 2.40 5.31 6.42
C ILE A 72 1.54 6.47 5.92
N LYS A 73 1.27 7.44 6.78
CA LYS A 73 0.49 8.62 6.41
C LYS A 73 1.44 9.68 5.83
N ARG A 74 1.00 10.36 4.77
CA ARG A 74 1.75 11.45 4.13
C ARG A 74 1.07 12.80 4.38
N ALA A 75 1.88 13.84 4.62
CA ALA A 75 1.40 15.21 4.70
C ALA A 75 0.98 15.73 3.31
N TYR A 76 -0.15 16.44 3.27
CA TYR A 76 -0.62 17.13 2.06
C TYR A 76 -0.68 18.65 2.29
N ARG A 77 -0.76 19.43 1.19
CA ARG A 77 -0.66 20.90 1.20
C ARG A 77 -1.65 21.61 2.13
N ASN A 78 -2.69 20.94 2.64
CA ASN A 78 -3.64 21.45 3.63
C ASN A 78 -3.99 20.41 4.72
N ARG A 79 -3.17 19.37 4.89
CA ARG A 79 -3.36 18.32 5.90
C ARG A 79 -1.99 17.94 6.46
N PRO A 80 -1.49 18.66 7.47
CA PRO A 80 -0.26 18.26 8.17
C PRO A 80 -0.51 16.96 8.93
N LEU A 81 0.56 16.17 9.11
CA LEU A 81 0.52 14.96 9.93
C LEU A 81 0.41 15.34 11.40
N THR A 82 -0.39 14.58 12.16
CA THR A 82 -0.40 14.67 13.63
C THR A 82 0.92 14.16 14.22
N GLN A 83 1.10 14.29 15.55
CA GLN A 83 2.27 13.73 16.22
C GLN A 83 2.30 12.20 16.06
N GLU A 84 1.16 11.55 16.26
CA GLU A 84 0.98 10.09 16.16
C GLU A 84 1.23 9.58 14.73
N GLU A 85 0.84 10.34 13.70
CA GLU A 85 1.08 9.95 12.30
C GLU A 85 2.55 10.11 11.86
N LYS A 86 3.41 10.69 12.70
CA LYS A 86 4.85 10.87 12.44
C LYS A 86 5.74 9.85 13.15
N GLU A 87 5.21 9.19 14.17
CA GLU A 87 5.91 8.13 14.91
C GLU A 87 5.78 6.79 14.18
#